data_AF-A0AAW9SCA9-F1
#
_entry.id   AF-A0AAW9SCA9-F1
#
_cell.length_a   1.000
_cell.length_b   1.000
_cell.length_c   1.000
_cell.angle_alpha   90.00
_cell.angle_beta   90.00
_cell.angle_gamma   90.00
#
_symmetry.space_group_name_H-M   'P 1'
#
loop_
_entity.id
_entity.type
_entity.pdbx_description
1 polymer ?
#
loop_
_entity_poly.entity_id
_entity_poly.type
_entity_poly.pdbx_seq_one_letter_code
_entity_poly.pdbx_strand_id
1 'polypeptide(L)'
;MPLALQGRWGLVADDCDPRRDDAKGLMVVQADTLAFYESRATLARVDDRSETRLEGVFVFSGEGETWQRALLLDLRDGGEGLMRQELGEGAAPDALHYIRCPAP
;
A
#
# COMPACT_ATOMS: atom_id res chain seq x y z
N MET A 1 -11.12 0.52 3.12
CA MET A 1 -10.33 0.97 1.96
C MET A 1 -11.24 1.50 0.86
N PRO A 2 -10.99 2.69 0.27
CA PRO A 2 -11.67 3.15 -0.94
C PRO A 2 -11.50 2.17 -2.12
N LEU A 3 -12.53 1.97 -2.93
CA LEU A 3 -12.49 1.02 -4.06
C LEU A 3 -11.43 1.38 -5.11
N ALA A 4 -11.21 2.67 -5.39
CA ALA A 4 -10.24 3.10 -6.39
C ALA A 4 -8.78 2.75 -6.04
N LEU A 5 -8.49 2.61 -4.73
CA LEU A 5 -7.18 2.20 -4.23
C LEU A 5 -6.96 0.69 -4.28
N GLN A 6 -8.04 -0.11 -4.36
CA GLN A 6 -7.93 -1.57 -4.36
C GLN A 6 -7.31 -2.07 -5.66
N GLY A 7 -6.54 -3.17 -5.55
CA GLY A 7 -5.80 -3.75 -6.66
C GLY A 7 -4.35 -4.04 -6.34
N ARG A 8 -3.57 -4.29 -7.38
CA ARG A 8 -2.15 -4.63 -7.32
C ARG A 8 -1.32 -3.41 -7.73
N TRP A 9 -0.28 -3.13 -6.96
CA TRP A 9 0.57 -1.95 -7.11
C TRP A 9 2.03 -2.36 -7.00
N GLY A 10 2.83 -2.11 -8.04
CA GLY A 10 4.26 -2.44 -8.07
C GLY A 10 5.12 -1.18 -7.94
N LEU A 11 6.28 -1.25 -7.29
CA LEU A 11 7.24 -0.14 -7.30
C LEU A 11 7.93 -0.03 -8.67
N VAL A 12 8.12 -1.18 -9.33
CA VAL A 12 8.61 -1.28 -10.70
C VAL A 12 7.75 -2.25 -11.53
N ALA A 13 7.91 -2.23 -12.86
CA ALA A 13 7.17 -3.11 -13.76
C ALA A 13 7.35 -4.60 -13.44
N ASP A 14 8.55 -4.99 -13.01
CA ASP A 14 8.86 -6.38 -12.66
C ASP A 14 8.06 -6.89 -11.45
N ASP A 15 7.65 -6.02 -10.52
CA ASP A 15 6.80 -6.41 -9.37
C ASP A 15 5.40 -6.84 -9.83
N CYS A 16 5.00 -6.45 -11.04
CA CYS A 16 3.70 -6.79 -11.61
C CYS A 16 3.71 -8.13 -12.36
N ASP A 17 4.87 -8.74 -12.63
CA ASP A 17 4.93 -10.03 -13.33
C ASP A 17 4.53 -11.18 -12.40
N PRO A 18 3.38 -11.86 -12.63
CA PRO A 18 2.91 -12.94 -11.76
C PRO A 18 3.77 -14.20 -11.81
N ARG A 19 4.74 -14.29 -12.74
CA ARG A 19 5.68 -15.42 -12.85
C ARG A 19 6.89 -15.26 -11.95
N ARG A 20 7.11 -14.08 -11.37
CA ARG A 20 8.19 -13.82 -10.43
C ARG A 20 7.76 -14.14 -9.01
N ASP A 21 8.64 -14.82 -8.28
CA ASP A 21 8.49 -15.14 -6.87
C ASP A 21 9.28 -14.19 -5.96
N ASP A 22 9.96 -13.19 -6.53
CA ASP A 22 10.79 -12.23 -5.82
C ASP A 22 10.30 -10.77 -5.97
N ALA A 23 9.00 -10.58 -6.26
CA ALA A 23 8.32 -9.29 -6.39
C ALA A 23 8.15 -8.56 -5.04
N LYS A 24 9.26 -8.20 -4.40
CA LYS A 24 9.29 -7.58 -3.06
C LYS A 24 8.64 -6.19 -3.01
N GLY A 25 8.55 -5.50 -4.14
CA GLY A 25 7.89 -4.20 -4.25
C GLY A 25 6.37 -4.28 -4.50
N LEU A 26 5.80 -5.48 -4.67
CA LEU A 26 4.37 -5.66 -4.88
C LEU A 26 3.58 -5.41 -3.58
N MET A 27 2.58 -4.55 -3.69
CA MET A 27 1.55 -4.34 -2.67
C MET A 27 0.18 -4.69 -3.25
N VAL A 28 -0.59 -5.51 -2.53
CA VAL A 28 -1.98 -5.83 -2.84
C VAL A 28 -2.89 -5.13 -1.85
N VAL A 29 -3.70 -4.21 -2.36
CA VAL A 29 -4.66 -3.44 -1.57
C VAL A 29 -6.03 -4.11 -1.65
N GLN A 30 -6.53 -4.56 -0.50
CA GLN A 30 -7.85 -5.20 -0.34
C GLN A 30 -8.80 -4.30 0.47
N ALA A 31 -9.99 -4.79 0.81
CA ALA A 31 -11.03 -4.01 1.49
C ALA A 31 -10.58 -3.39 2.83
N ASP A 32 -9.74 -4.10 3.58
CA ASP A 32 -9.25 -3.73 4.90
C ASP A 32 -7.75 -4.02 5.11
N THR A 33 -7.06 -4.66 4.15
CA THR A 33 -5.64 -5.00 4.30
C THR A 33 -4.76 -4.55 3.14
N LEU A 34 -3.49 -4.30 3.47
CA LEU A 34 -2.38 -4.21 2.54
C LEU A 34 -1.56 -5.51 2.69
N ALA A 35 -1.40 -6.28 1.62
CA ALA A 35 -0.52 -7.44 1.62
C ALA A 35 0.76 -7.12 0.86
N PHE A 36 1.89 -7.48 1.44
CA PHE A 36 3.23 -7.37 0.88
C PHE A 36 3.86 -8.76 0.81
N TYR A 37 5.06 -8.85 0.24
CA TYR A 37 5.78 -10.11 0.06
C TYR A 37 5.98 -10.88 1.40
N GLU A 38 6.50 -10.22 2.42
CA GLU A 38 6.84 -10.84 3.73
C GLU A 38 5.95 -10.33 4.89
N SER A 39 5.02 -9.41 4.63
CA SER A 39 4.23 -8.78 5.68
C SER A 39 2.79 -8.48 5.25
N ARG A 40 1.94 -8.24 6.24
CA ARG A 40 0.56 -7.78 6.04
C ARG A 40 0.25 -6.65 6.99
N ALA A 41 -0.54 -5.69 6.53
CA ALA A 41 -1.06 -4.59 7.33
C ALA A 41 -2.58 -4.58 7.31
N THR A 42 -3.21 -4.45 8.47
CA THR A 42 -4.67 -4.33 8.60
C THR A 42 -5.04 -2.92 9.02
N LEU A 43 -6.00 -2.31 8.32
CA LEU A 43 -6.51 -0.97 8.64
C LEU A 43 -7.25 -1.01 9.98
N ALA A 44 -6.67 -0.37 11.00
CA ALA A 44 -7.24 -0.34 12.35
C ALA A 44 -8.09 0.91 12.60
N ARG A 45 -7.71 2.04 11.99
CA ARG A 45 -8.39 3.33 12.16
C ARG A 45 -8.29 4.16 10.88
N VAL A 46 -9.37 4.87 10.57
CA VAL A 46 -9.43 5.85 9.48
C VAL A 46 -9.42 7.24 10.10
N ASP A 47 -8.48 8.08 9.68
CA ASP A 47 -8.37 9.47 10.11
C ASP A 47 -8.95 10.43 9.07
N ASP A 48 -8.72 10.17 7.78
CA ASP A 48 -9.37 10.87 6.67
C ASP A 48 -9.61 9.94 5.48
N ARG A 49 -10.65 10.22 4.68
CA ARG A 49 -11.01 9.36 3.53
C ARG A 49 -11.77 10.13 2.45
N SER A 50 -11.36 9.92 1.21
CA SER A 50 -12.12 10.21 0.00
C SER A 50 -12.23 8.97 -0.91
N GLU A 51 -12.75 9.14 -2.12
CA GLU A 51 -12.77 8.06 -3.12
C GLU A 51 -11.38 7.66 -3.59
N THR A 52 -10.43 8.59 -3.57
CA THR A 52 -9.07 8.45 -4.11
C THR A 52 -7.96 8.60 -3.07
N ARG A 53 -8.32 8.84 -1.79
CA ARG A 53 -7.37 9.07 -0.69
C ARG A 53 -7.80 8.31 0.55
N LEU A 54 -6.82 7.78 1.29
CA LEU A 54 -7.01 7.23 2.63
C LEU A 54 -5.86 7.66 3.52
N GLU A 55 -6.19 8.25 4.67
CA GLU A 55 -5.26 8.45 5.77
C GLU A 55 -5.73 7.62 6.96
N GLY A 56 -4.84 6.84 7.57
CA GLY A 56 -5.22 6.02 8.70
C GLY A 56 -4.09 5.21 9.29
N VAL A 57 -4.39 4.55 10.41
CA VAL A 57 -3.46 3.70 11.14
C VAL A 57 -3.63 2.25 10.72
N PHE A 58 -2.50 1.62 10.38
CA PHE A 58 -2.41 0.22 10.02
C PHE A 58 -1.61 -0.55 11.07
N VAL A 59 -2.09 -1.75 11.40
CA VAL A 59 -1.38 -2.73 12.23
C VAL A 59 -0.65 -3.68 11.28
N PHE A 60 0.67 -3.57 11.23
CA PHE A 60 1.55 -4.43 10.46
C PHE A 60 1.93 -5.69 11.24
N SER A 61 2.09 -6.80 10.54
CA SER A 61 2.68 -8.03 11.04
C SER A 61 3.64 -8.60 9.99
N GLY A 62 4.85 -8.94 10.40
CA GLY A 62 5.92 -9.49 9.57
C GLY A 62 7.10 -9.90 10.44
N GLU A 63 7.85 -10.93 10.02
CA GLU A 63 9.09 -11.40 10.69
C GLU A 63 8.96 -11.71 12.20
N GLY A 64 7.74 -12.01 12.66
CA GLY A 64 7.45 -12.29 14.08
C GLY A 64 7.15 -11.04 14.93
N GLU A 65 7.15 -9.87 14.34
CA GLU A 65 6.83 -8.61 14.99
C GLU A 65 5.44 -8.08 14.59
N THR A 66 4.91 -7.19 15.41
CA THR A 66 3.68 -6.44 15.14
C THR A 66 3.85 -5.00 15.57
N TRP A 67 3.55 -4.06 14.70
CA TRP A 67 3.70 -2.64 14.97
C TRP A 67 2.62 -1.81 14.26
N GLN A 68 2.46 -0.56 14.67
CA GLN A 68 1.50 0.36 14.05
C GLN A 68 2.22 1.44 13.25
N ARG A 69 1.63 1.81 12.11
CA ARG A 69 2.07 2.97 11.31
C ARG A 69 0.86 3.74 10.79
N ALA A 70 0.93 5.05 10.86
CA ALA A 70 0.02 5.94 10.14
C ALA A 70 0.50 6.04 8.70
N LEU A 71 -0.41 5.85 7.74
CA LEU A 71 -0.13 5.92 6.32
C LEU A 71 -1.09 6.89 5.64
N LEU A 72 -0.56 7.60 4.65
CA LEU A 72 -1.31 8.23 3.57
C LEU A 72 -1.21 7.36 2.32
N LEU A 73 -2.36 6.99 1.75
CA LEU A 73 -2.51 6.42 0.43
C LEU A 73 -3.24 7.44 -0.45
N ASP A 74 -2.64 7.82 -1.57
CA ASP A 74 -3.19 8.84 -2.47
C ASP A 74 -3.06 8.39 -3.93
N LEU A 75 -4.20 8.29 -4.62
CA LEU A 75 -4.26 7.90 -6.02
C LEU A 75 -3.77 9.04 -6.91
N ARG A 76 -2.79 8.74 -7.76
CA ARG A 76 -2.14 9.70 -8.65
C ARG A 76 -2.40 9.33 -10.11
N ASP A 77 -2.00 10.24 -11.00
CA ASP A 77 -1.93 9.97 -12.44
C ASP A 77 -3.22 9.40 -13.04
N GLY A 78 -4.37 9.96 -12.62
CA GLY A 78 -5.68 9.55 -13.12
C GLY A 78 -6.11 8.14 -12.73
N GLY A 79 -5.45 7.52 -11.74
CA GLY A 79 -5.73 6.15 -11.32
C GLY A 79 -4.60 5.17 -11.59
N GLU A 80 -3.59 5.56 -12.35
CA GLU A 80 -2.48 4.68 -12.76
C GLU A 80 -1.31 4.68 -11.77
N GLY A 81 -1.27 5.65 -10.86
CA GLY A 81 -0.27 5.75 -9.80
C GLY A 81 -0.87 5.67 -8.41
N LEU A 82 -0.11 5.16 -7.44
CA LEU A 82 -0.45 5.22 -6.03
C LEU A 82 0.76 5.74 -5.25
N MET A 83 0.57 6.81 -4.48
CA MET A 83 1.55 7.27 -3.52
C MET A 83 1.24 6.65 -2.15
N ARG A 84 2.25 6.06 -1.48
CA ARG A 84 2.20 5.68 -0.07
C ARG A 84 3.22 6.50 0.71
N GLN A 85 2.78 7.18 1.75
CA GLN A 85 3.65 7.92 2.64
C GLN A 85 3.40 7.51 4.09
N GLU A 86 4.46 7.30 4.86
CA GLU A 86 4.35 7.12 6.31
C GLU A 86 4.20 8.48 6.97
N LEU A 87 3.37 8.54 8.01
CA LEU A 87 3.06 9.78 8.73
C LEU A 87 3.49 9.67 10.19
N GLY A 88 3.76 10.82 10.80
CA GLY A 88 4.11 10.93 12.21
C GLY A 88 5.60 10.87 12.49
N GLU A 89 5.95 10.79 13.77
CA GLU A 89 7.33 10.77 14.22
C GLU A 89 8.04 9.47 13.79
N GLY A 90 9.24 9.59 13.23
CA GLY A 90 9.99 8.44 12.72
C GLY A 90 9.49 7.89 11.38
N ALA A 91 8.57 8.60 10.71
CA ALA A 91 8.16 8.28 9.34
C ALA A 91 9.37 8.31 8.40
N ALA A 92 9.40 7.37 7.45
CA ALA A 92 10.34 7.43 6.35
C ALA A 92 10.20 8.77 5.60
N PRO A 93 11.31 9.43 5.23
CA PRO A 93 11.27 10.78 4.66
C PRO A 93 10.64 10.81 3.27
N ASP A 94 10.82 9.75 2.48
CA ASP A 94 10.37 9.67 1.11
C ASP A 94 9.07 8.87 0.97
N ALA A 95 8.17 9.39 0.15
CA ALA A 95 6.99 8.64 -0.28
C ALA A 95 7.40 7.56 -1.29
N LEU A 96 6.72 6.41 -1.21
CA LEU A 96 6.80 5.37 -2.23
C LEU A 96 5.79 5.64 -3.33
N HIS A 97 6.22 5.48 -4.57
CA HIS A 97 5.42 5.67 -5.77
C HIS A 97 5.26 4.33 -6.48
N TYR A 98 4.02 3.88 -6.60
CA TYR A 98 3.68 2.62 -7.25
C TYR A 98 2.99 2.87 -8.58
N ILE A 99 3.14 1.94 -9.50
CA ILE A 99 2.36 1.82 -10.72
C ILE A 99 1.25 0.79 -10.53
N ARG A 100 0.09 1.02 -11.18
CA ARG A 100 -0.98 0.03 -11.22
C ARG A 100 -0.53 -1.19 -12.00
N CYS A 101 -0.61 -2.36 -11.39
CA CYS A 101 -0.39 -3.60 -12.12
C CYS A 101 -1.64 -3.98 -12.94
N PRO A 102 -1.47 -4.58 -14.12
CA PRO A 102 -2.59 -5.15 -14.86
C PRO A 102 -3.32 -6.21 -14.04
N ALA A 103 -4.59 -6.43 -14.37
CA ALA A 103 -5.32 -7.57 -13.83
C ALA A 103 -4.59 -8.87 -14.22
N PRO A 104 -4.48 -9.84 -13.30
CA PRO A 104 -3.80 -11.12 -13.57
C PRO A 104 -4.52 -11.97 -14.62
#